data_AF-A0A1I6RKN0-F1
#
_entry.id   AF-A0A1I6RKN0-F1
#
_cell.length_a   1.000
_cell.length_b   1.000
_cell.length_c   1.000
_cell.angle_alpha   90.00
_cell.angle_beta   90.00
_cell.angle_gamma   90.00
#
_symmetry.space_group_name_H-M   'P 1'
#
loop_
_entity.id
_entity.type
_entity.pdbx_description
1 polymer ?
#
loop_
_entity_poly.entity_id
_entity_poly.type
_entity_poly.pdbx_seq_one_letter_code
_entity_poly.pdbx_strand_id
1 'polypeptide(L)'
;MSNGHNPFNDRLDWTFQGSRCVVHGENEKVYEGYVEMVHHNRGSVIMHNCRELTEGQKVGSVFVRIVDEIIQLESHKEIQELNPERVANSPHYEAKIIPRDYHMRLAYRNGYTGSFPVARKLEKDHPRFDPSQQYELVNGHKRVAAMKRVGLQKHPFEVIQCTDEEAKELYELAHRDQDSEDSEDDSTDEMLEEGLSSSRTTQGVRRPTATTGQRIQPREHMIDRQSS
;
A
#
# COMPACT_ATOMS: atom_id res chain seq x y z
N MET A 1 9.60 0.11 25.89
CA MET A 1 9.46 0.95 24.68
C MET A 1 8.64 0.11 23.72
N SER A 2 7.38 0.47 23.45
CA SER A 2 6.61 -0.25 22.44
C SER A 2 7.30 -0.02 21.09
N ASN A 3 7.78 -1.09 20.47
CA ASN A 3 8.11 -1.07 19.05
C ASN A 3 6.81 -0.72 18.33
N GLY A 4 6.67 0.55 17.96
CA GLY A 4 5.50 1.02 17.23
C GLY A 4 5.54 0.46 15.83
N HIS A 5 5.01 -0.75 15.64
CA HIS A 5 4.64 -1.26 14.33
C HIS A 5 3.57 -0.32 13.77
N ASN A 6 3.97 0.52 12.82
CA ASN A 6 3.02 1.29 12.05
C ASN A 6 2.85 0.55 10.71
N PRO A 7 1.71 -0.14 10.50
CA PRO A 7 1.49 -0.98 9.33
C PRO A 7 1.60 -0.20 8.01
N PHE A 8 1.34 1.11 8.03
CA PHE A 8 1.55 1.97 6.86
C PHE A 8 3.03 2.05 6.47
N ASN A 9 3.93 2.24 7.45
CA ASN A 9 5.35 2.38 7.19
C ASN A 9 5.99 1.05 6.79
N ASP A 10 5.58 -0.04 7.45
CA ASP A 10 6.04 -1.39 7.10
C ASP A 10 5.64 -1.72 5.66
N ARG A 11 4.41 -1.36 5.24
CA ARG A 11 3.94 -1.57 3.87
C ARG A 11 4.68 -0.68 2.86
N LEU A 12 4.95 0.58 3.21
CA LEU A 12 5.70 1.50 2.36
C LEU A 12 7.14 1.01 2.14
N ASP A 13 7.81 0.58 3.21
CA ASP A 13 9.16 0.02 3.16
C ASP A 13 9.21 -1.23 2.26
N TRP A 14 8.33 -2.22 2.53
CA TRP A 14 8.21 -3.43 1.71
C TRP A 14 7.89 -3.14 0.23
N THR A 15 7.23 -2.02 -0.06
CA THR A 15 6.88 -1.68 -1.44
C THR A 15 8.11 -1.31 -2.26
N PHE A 16 9.07 -0.60 -1.66
CA PHE A 16 10.23 -0.03 -2.37
C PHE A 16 11.54 -0.77 -2.09
N GLN A 17 11.64 -1.51 -1.00
CA GLN A 17 12.84 -2.27 -0.65
C GLN A 17 13.32 -3.16 -1.82
N GLY A 18 14.61 -3.10 -2.11
CA GLY A 18 15.25 -3.80 -3.23
C GLY A 18 14.97 -3.22 -4.61
N SER A 19 14.04 -2.27 -4.74
CA SER A 19 13.65 -1.69 -6.03
C SER A 19 14.63 -0.59 -6.45
N ARG A 20 14.85 -0.48 -7.76
CA ARG A 20 15.57 0.66 -8.34
C ARG A 20 14.63 1.86 -8.45
N CYS A 21 14.96 2.94 -7.76
CA CYS A 21 14.12 4.12 -7.63
C CYS A 21 14.90 5.41 -7.93
N VAL A 22 14.16 6.44 -8.29
CA VAL A 22 14.56 7.83 -8.22
C VAL A 22 13.93 8.43 -6.96
N VAL A 23 14.74 9.05 -6.12
CA VAL A 23 14.32 9.69 -4.87
C VAL A 23 14.62 11.18 -4.96
N HIS A 24 13.58 11.98 -4.79
CA HIS A 24 13.65 13.44 -4.70
C HIS A 24 13.81 13.82 -3.23
N GLY A 25 14.95 14.43 -2.91
CA GLY A 25 15.26 14.90 -1.55
C GLY A 25 15.36 16.41 -1.46
N GLU A 26 15.62 16.89 -0.25
CA GLU A 26 15.78 18.31 0.06
C GLU A 26 16.86 18.99 -0.82
N ASN A 27 16.65 20.28 -1.09
CA ASN A 27 17.53 21.13 -1.93
C ASN A 27 17.61 20.68 -3.40
N GLU A 28 16.52 20.16 -3.96
CA GLU A 28 16.42 19.73 -5.36
C GLU A 28 17.43 18.62 -5.73
N LYS A 29 17.95 17.91 -4.73
CA LYS A 29 18.86 16.78 -4.95
C LYS A 29 18.05 15.55 -5.33
N VAL A 30 18.41 14.96 -6.47
CA VAL A 30 17.75 13.77 -7.00
C VAL A 30 18.75 12.63 -7.07
N TYR A 31 18.39 11.50 -6.48
CA TYR A 31 19.23 10.30 -6.44
C TYR A 31 18.56 9.15 -7.18
N GLU A 32 19.32 8.47 -8.02
CA GLU A 32 18.90 7.21 -8.63
C GLU A 32 19.72 6.06 -8.03
N GLY A 33 19.08 4.98 -7.57
CA GLY A 33 19.77 3.83 -6.99
C GLY A 33 18.80 2.76 -6.49
N TYR A 34 19.31 1.82 -5.69
CA TYR A 34 18.50 0.75 -5.08
C TYR A 34 18.11 1.11 -3.66
N VAL A 35 16.84 1.03 -3.32
CA VAL A 35 16.34 1.32 -1.97
C VAL A 35 16.63 0.14 -1.04
N GLU A 36 17.28 0.39 0.09
CA GLU A 36 17.45 -0.59 1.17
C GLU A 36 16.29 -0.54 2.16
N MET A 37 15.90 0.67 2.56
CA MET A 37 14.91 0.90 3.59
C MET A 37 14.26 2.28 3.43
N VAL A 38 12.95 2.34 3.69
CA VAL A 38 12.16 3.56 3.90
C VAL A 38 11.81 3.67 5.38
N HIS A 39 12.46 4.59 6.08
CA HIS A 39 12.26 4.81 7.50
C HIS A 39 10.96 5.60 7.79
N HIS A 40 10.22 5.15 8.80
CA HIS A 40 8.91 5.69 9.21
C HIS A 40 8.88 7.18 9.58
N ASN A 41 10.01 7.75 9.98
CA ASN A 41 10.09 9.16 10.37
C ASN A 41 10.45 10.04 9.16
N ARG A 42 9.50 10.87 8.70
CA ARG A 42 9.60 11.77 7.52
C ARG A 42 9.92 11.07 6.19
N GLY A 43 9.77 9.75 6.13
CA GLY A 43 10.04 8.97 4.91
C GLY A 43 11.51 8.96 4.50
N SER A 44 12.47 9.03 5.45
CA SER A 44 13.89 8.98 5.10
C SER A 44 14.24 7.69 4.39
N VAL A 45 15.11 7.74 3.38
CA VAL A 45 15.46 6.57 2.56
C VAL A 45 16.96 6.31 2.62
N ILE A 46 17.34 5.04 2.79
CA ILE A 46 18.70 4.58 2.54
C ILE A 46 18.74 3.95 1.15
N MET A 47 19.72 4.34 0.34
CA MET A 47 19.91 3.82 -1.00
C MET A 47 21.37 3.41 -1.26
N HIS A 48 21.55 2.44 -2.16
CA HIS A 48 22.84 1.91 -2.60
C HIS A 48 23.07 2.06 -4.10
N ASN A 49 24.34 1.97 -4.50
CA ASN A 49 24.83 2.14 -5.87
C ASN A 49 24.25 3.40 -6.57
N CYS A 50 24.20 4.50 -5.83
CA CYS A 50 23.52 5.71 -6.20
C CYS A 50 24.32 6.60 -7.14
N ARG A 51 23.57 7.29 -8.00
CA ARG A 51 24.01 8.41 -8.81
C ARG A 51 23.17 9.63 -8.44
N GLU A 52 23.83 10.74 -8.13
CA GLU A 52 23.18 12.05 -8.02
C GLU A 52 22.93 12.58 -9.43
N LEU A 53 21.67 12.82 -9.79
CA LEU A 53 21.27 13.18 -11.14
C LEU A 53 21.49 14.66 -11.47
N THR A 54 21.47 15.54 -10.46
CA THR A 54 21.67 16.98 -10.64
C THR A 54 23.07 17.32 -11.17
N GLU A 55 24.10 16.65 -10.64
CA GLU A 55 25.51 16.83 -11.04
C GLU A 55 26.07 15.63 -11.82
N GLY A 56 25.29 14.56 -11.95
CA GLY A 56 25.66 13.34 -12.67
C GLY A 56 26.68 12.45 -11.95
N GLN A 57 27.05 12.76 -10.70
CA GLN A 57 28.11 12.09 -9.94
C GLN A 57 27.65 10.74 -9.37
N LYS A 58 28.52 9.73 -9.43
CA LYS A 58 28.33 8.47 -8.69
C LYS A 58 28.73 8.66 -7.23
N VAL A 59 27.80 8.38 -6.32
CA VAL A 59 27.94 8.68 -4.88
C VAL A 59 27.98 7.42 -4.00
N GLY A 60 27.63 6.25 -4.54
CA GLY A 60 27.73 4.98 -3.80
C GLY A 60 26.51 4.74 -2.90
N SER A 61 26.61 4.96 -1.59
CA SER A 61 25.46 4.84 -0.69
C SER A 61 25.05 6.22 -0.18
N VAL A 62 23.74 6.48 -0.13
CA VAL A 62 23.21 7.76 0.35
C VAL A 62 22.11 7.54 1.37
N PHE A 63 22.07 8.43 2.37
CA PHE A 63 20.97 8.57 3.30
C PHE A 63 20.23 9.87 2.98
N VAL A 64 19.02 9.76 2.44
CA VAL A 64 18.17 10.89 2.11
C VAL A 64 17.24 11.15 3.29
N ARG A 65 17.51 12.21 4.05
CA ARG A 65 16.83 12.47 5.33
C ARG A 65 15.39 12.97 5.15
N ILE A 66 15.16 13.85 4.18
CA ILE A 66 13.84 14.41 3.87
C ILE A 66 13.57 14.07 2.42
N VAL A 67 12.49 13.34 2.19
CA VAL A 67 12.10 12.80 0.89
C VAL A 67 10.75 13.40 0.52
N ASP A 68 10.71 14.01 -0.65
CA ASP A 68 9.49 14.59 -1.22
C ASP A 68 8.75 13.54 -2.07
N GLU A 69 9.50 12.72 -2.82
CA GLU A 69 8.94 11.74 -3.74
C GLU A 69 9.89 10.54 -3.94
N ILE A 70 9.31 9.34 -4.07
CA ILE A 70 10.00 8.11 -4.47
C ILE A 70 9.31 7.56 -5.71
N ILE A 71 10.07 7.46 -6.80
CA ILE A 71 9.59 6.96 -8.09
C ILE A 71 10.31 5.64 -8.40
N GLN A 72 9.59 4.53 -8.45
CA GLN A 72 10.15 3.26 -8.89
C GLN A 72 10.35 3.26 -10.41
N LEU A 73 11.58 2.98 -10.88
CA LEU A 73 11.93 3.03 -12.32
C LEU A 73 11.50 1.78 -13.08
N GLU A 74 11.71 0.61 -12.47
CA GLU A 74 11.32 -0.68 -13.03
C GLU A 74 10.47 -1.40 -11.99
N SER A 75 9.20 -1.66 -12.34
CA SER A 75 8.31 -2.44 -11.50
C SER A 75 8.18 -3.83 -12.09
N HIS A 76 8.68 -4.83 -11.37
CA HIS A 76 8.47 -6.25 -11.69
C HIS A 76 7.08 -6.75 -11.29
N LYS A 77 6.30 -5.90 -10.60
CA LYS A 77 4.90 -6.12 -10.22
C LYS A 77 4.02 -5.14 -10.98
N GLU A 78 2.99 -5.62 -11.65
CA GLU A 78 2.00 -4.77 -12.32
C GLU A 78 0.64 -4.94 -11.67
N ILE A 79 -0.02 -3.83 -11.32
CA ILE A 79 -1.42 -3.91 -10.91
C ILE A 79 -2.31 -3.88 -12.15
N GLN A 80 -2.98 -4.99 -12.45
CA GLN A 80 -3.94 -5.11 -13.55
C GLN A 80 -5.35 -5.34 -13.02
N GLU A 81 -6.34 -4.64 -13.58
CA GLU A 81 -7.74 -4.97 -13.31
C GLU A 81 -8.16 -6.23 -14.08
N LEU A 82 -8.39 -7.33 -13.35
CA LEU A 82 -8.80 -8.61 -13.94
C LEU A 82 -10.22 -8.97 -13.54
N ASN A 83 -10.88 -9.75 -14.40
CA ASN A 83 -12.10 -10.45 -14.03
C ASN A 83 -11.73 -11.69 -13.21
N PRO A 84 -12.21 -11.86 -11.96
CA PRO A 84 -11.93 -13.03 -11.12
C PRO A 84 -12.23 -14.37 -11.80
N GLU A 85 -13.21 -14.44 -12.70
CA GLU A 85 -13.55 -15.67 -13.44
C GLU A 85 -12.45 -16.10 -14.42
N ARG A 86 -11.59 -15.17 -14.85
CA ARG A 86 -10.46 -15.45 -15.75
C ARG A 86 -9.20 -15.89 -15.01
N VAL A 87 -9.28 -16.06 -13.69
CA VAL A 87 -8.18 -16.49 -12.83
C VAL A 87 -8.48 -17.89 -12.31
N ALA A 88 -7.69 -18.85 -12.77
CA ALA A 88 -7.66 -20.22 -12.27
C ALA A 88 -6.91 -20.29 -10.94
N ASN A 89 -7.23 -21.27 -10.10
CA ASN A 89 -6.41 -21.54 -8.90
C ASN A 89 -5.06 -22.17 -9.32
N SER A 90 -4.06 -22.07 -8.44
CA SER A 90 -2.85 -22.89 -8.55
C SER A 90 -3.21 -24.37 -8.62
N PRO A 91 -2.52 -25.20 -9.45
CA PRO A 91 -2.73 -26.64 -9.49
C PRO A 91 -2.29 -27.32 -8.20
N HIS A 92 -1.48 -26.64 -7.38
CA HIS A 92 -1.02 -27.10 -6.08
C HIS A 92 -2.04 -26.81 -4.97
N TYR A 93 -3.14 -26.12 -5.30
CA TYR A 93 -4.21 -25.87 -4.35
C TYR A 93 -5.18 -27.05 -4.29
N GLU A 94 -4.99 -27.92 -3.30
CA GLU A 94 -5.80 -29.13 -3.12
C GLU A 94 -6.97 -28.94 -2.13
N ALA A 95 -6.96 -27.86 -1.35
CA ALA A 95 -7.94 -27.61 -0.31
C ALA A 95 -9.29 -27.10 -0.85
N LYS A 96 -10.35 -27.27 -0.06
CA LYS A 96 -11.63 -26.60 -0.33
C LYS A 96 -11.52 -25.12 0.04
N ILE A 97 -11.67 -24.23 -0.94
CA ILE A 97 -11.66 -22.78 -0.67
C ILE A 97 -12.99 -22.36 -0.04
N ILE A 98 -12.94 -21.95 1.22
CA ILE A 98 -14.07 -21.30 1.90
C ILE A 98 -13.78 -19.79 1.90
N PRO A 99 -14.62 -18.96 1.25
CA PRO A 99 -14.45 -17.52 1.27
C PRO A 99 -14.66 -16.98 2.69
N ARG A 100 -13.83 -16.02 3.13
CA ARG A 100 -14.01 -15.33 4.42
C ARG A 100 -15.05 -14.21 4.30
N ASP A 101 -15.92 -14.10 5.30
CA ASP A 101 -16.98 -13.07 5.37
C ASP A 101 -16.43 -11.64 5.33
N TYR A 102 -15.25 -11.42 5.91
CA TYR A 102 -14.57 -10.13 5.84
C TYR A 102 -14.33 -9.66 4.39
N HIS A 103 -13.72 -10.50 3.55
CA HIS A 103 -13.46 -10.15 2.15
C HIS A 103 -14.75 -10.01 1.34
N MET A 104 -15.77 -10.82 1.62
CA MET A 104 -17.07 -10.67 0.95
C MET A 104 -17.74 -9.35 1.30
N ARG A 105 -17.71 -8.93 2.58
CA ARG A 105 -18.23 -7.63 3.02
C ARG A 105 -17.51 -6.47 2.34
N LEU A 106 -16.18 -6.51 2.27
CA LEU A 106 -15.41 -5.50 1.56
C LEU A 106 -15.73 -5.48 0.06
N ALA A 107 -15.85 -6.65 -0.58
CA ALA A 107 -16.17 -6.75 -2.00
C ALA A 107 -17.55 -6.15 -2.32
N TYR A 108 -18.56 -6.45 -1.50
CA TYR A 108 -19.90 -5.87 -1.65
C TYR A 108 -19.90 -4.35 -1.46
N ARG A 109 -19.20 -3.85 -0.44
CA ARG A 109 -19.26 -2.43 -0.06
C ARG A 109 -18.42 -1.55 -0.95
N ASN A 110 -17.22 -2.01 -1.31
CA ASN A 110 -16.17 -1.18 -1.87
C ASN A 110 -15.68 -1.67 -3.25
N GLY A 111 -16.14 -2.84 -3.74
CA GLY A 111 -15.56 -3.46 -4.93
C GLY A 111 -14.09 -3.91 -4.74
N TYR A 112 -13.65 -4.07 -3.49
CA TYR A 112 -12.27 -4.36 -3.10
C TYR A 112 -12.23 -5.44 -2.02
N THR A 113 -11.19 -6.27 -1.95
CA THR A 113 -11.12 -7.41 -1.00
C THR A 113 -10.15 -7.23 0.16
N GLY A 114 -9.59 -6.04 0.34
CA GLY A 114 -8.63 -5.72 1.42
C GLY A 114 -7.18 -5.74 0.96
N SER A 115 -6.85 -6.50 -0.09
CA SER A 115 -5.52 -6.52 -0.73
C SER A 115 -5.61 -6.90 -2.21
N PHE A 116 -4.50 -6.86 -2.93
CA PHE A 116 -4.39 -7.33 -4.31
C PHE A 116 -4.01 -8.81 -4.31
N PRO A 117 -4.87 -9.73 -4.81
CA PRO A 117 -4.44 -11.11 -5.02
C PRO A 117 -3.32 -11.17 -6.05
N VAL A 118 -2.41 -12.13 -5.90
CA VAL A 118 -1.24 -12.28 -6.76
C VAL A 118 -1.52 -13.34 -7.80
N ALA A 119 -1.45 -12.97 -9.07
CA ALA A 119 -1.64 -13.86 -10.20
C ALA A 119 -0.43 -13.82 -11.13
N ARG A 120 -0.23 -14.88 -11.88
CA ARG A 120 0.70 -14.90 -13.02
C ARG A 120 -0.07 -15.12 -14.30
N LYS A 121 0.41 -14.53 -15.38
CA LYS A 121 -0.15 -14.72 -16.71
C LYS A 121 0.39 -16.02 -17.31
N LEU A 122 -0.49 -16.83 -17.90
CA LEU A 122 -0.08 -18.02 -18.65
C LEU A 122 0.04 -17.67 -20.13
N GLU A 123 1.15 -18.07 -20.75
CA GLU A 123 1.35 -17.92 -22.19
C GLU A 123 0.52 -18.94 -22.98
N LYS A 124 0.21 -18.64 -24.23
CA LYS A 124 -0.72 -19.46 -25.06
C LYS A 124 -0.22 -20.88 -25.31
N ASP A 125 1.08 -21.08 -25.29
CA ASP A 125 1.77 -22.36 -25.47
C ASP A 125 1.95 -23.13 -24.15
N HIS A 126 1.60 -22.52 -23.02
CA HIS A 126 1.70 -23.14 -21.72
C HIS A 126 0.72 -24.33 -21.62
N PRO A 127 1.13 -25.51 -21.10
CA PRO A 127 0.28 -26.71 -21.05
C PRO A 127 -1.05 -26.53 -20.30
N ARG A 128 -1.10 -25.57 -19.38
CA ARG A 128 -2.28 -25.24 -18.55
C ARG A 128 -3.06 -24.03 -19.05
N PHE A 129 -2.72 -23.47 -20.21
CA PHE A 129 -3.41 -22.32 -20.76
C PHE A 129 -4.86 -22.67 -21.15
N ASP A 130 -5.81 -21.97 -20.55
CA ASP A 130 -7.21 -21.96 -20.96
C ASP A 130 -7.55 -20.55 -21.49
N PRO A 131 -8.08 -20.38 -22.71
CA PRO A 131 -8.51 -19.09 -23.22
C PRO A 131 -9.48 -18.34 -22.30
N SER A 132 -10.29 -19.08 -21.52
CA SER A 132 -11.22 -18.53 -20.52
C SER A 132 -10.53 -18.20 -19.20
N GLN A 133 -9.42 -18.86 -18.86
CA GLN A 133 -8.63 -18.65 -17.64
C GLN A 133 -7.15 -18.43 -17.97
N GLN A 134 -6.84 -17.19 -18.37
CA GLN A 134 -5.50 -16.80 -18.85
C GLN A 134 -4.50 -16.51 -17.72
N TYR A 135 -4.97 -16.59 -16.48
CA TYR A 135 -4.18 -16.29 -15.30
C TYR A 135 -4.30 -17.41 -14.29
N GLU A 136 -3.21 -17.64 -13.57
CA GLU A 136 -3.13 -18.58 -12.45
C GLU A 136 -2.91 -17.80 -11.16
N LEU A 137 -3.68 -18.14 -10.14
CA LEU A 137 -3.59 -17.55 -8.81
C LEU A 137 -2.42 -18.15 -8.04
N VAL A 138 -1.49 -17.31 -7.63
CA VAL A 138 -0.35 -17.68 -6.77
C VAL A 138 -0.74 -17.48 -5.31
N ASN A 139 -1.39 -16.35 -5.00
CA ASN A 139 -1.82 -16.02 -3.64
C ASN A 139 -3.19 -15.29 -3.64
N GLY A 140 -3.94 -15.44 -2.55
CA GLY A 140 -5.23 -14.76 -2.35
C GLY A 140 -6.45 -15.62 -2.67
N HIS A 141 -6.34 -16.95 -2.60
CA HIS A 141 -7.43 -17.91 -2.86
C HIS A 141 -8.76 -17.54 -2.17
N LYS A 142 -8.71 -17.20 -0.87
CA LYS A 142 -9.91 -16.78 -0.10
C LYS A 142 -10.51 -15.47 -0.61
N ARG A 143 -9.69 -14.51 -1.07
CA ARG A 143 -10.14 -13.25 -1.67
C ARG A 143 -10.80 -13.48 -3.02
N VAL A 144 -10.20 -14.29 -3.89
CA VAL A 144 -10.77 -14.63 -5.20
C VAL A 144 -12.08 -15.39 -5.07
N ALA A 145 -12.16 -16.37 -4.17
CA ALA A 145 -13.42 -17.06 -3.89
C ALA A 145 -14.51 -16.09 -3.38
N ALA A 146 -14.15 -15.13 -2.53
CA ALA A 146 -15.10 -14.10 -2.09
C ALA A 146 -15.59 -13.24 -3.27
N MET A 147 -14.69 -12.81 -4.16
CA MET A 147 -15.08 -12.03 -5.36
C MET A 147 -16.03 -12.80 -6.27
N LYS A 148 -15.72 -14.07 -6.57
CA LYS A 148 -16.57 -14.95 -7.38
C LYS A 148 -17.93 -15.14 -6.72
N ARG A 149 -17.96 -15.35 -5.40
CA ARG A 149 -19.21 -15.50 -4.62
C ARG A 149 -20.11 -14.28 -4.68
N VAL A 150 -19.51 -13.08 -4.67
CA VAL A 150 -20.20 -11.78 -4.75
C VAL A 150 -20.56 -11.41 -6.20
N GLY A 151 -19.98 -12.08 -7.20
CA GLY A 151 -20.19 -11.76 -8.61
C GLY A 151 -19.43 -10.52 -9.08
N LEU A 152 -18.31 -10.19 -8.44
CA LEU A 152 -17.49 -9.04 -8.81
C LEU A 152 -16.84 -9.26 -10.18
N GLN A 153 -17.04 -8.33 -11.11
CA GLN A 153 -16.60 -8.48 -12.51
C GLN A 153 -15.18 -7.99 -12.78
N LYS A 154 -14.64 -7.13 -11.89
CA LYS A 154 -13.30 -6.56 -11.99
C LYS A 154 -12.72 -6.32 -10.60
N HIS A 155 -11.44 -6.59 -10.44
CA HIS A 155 -10.69 -6.26 -9.23
C HIS A 155 -9.21 -6.05 -9.60
N PRO A 156 -8.46 -5.20 -8.89
CA PRO A 156 -7.01 -5.09 -9.07
C PRO A 156 -6.28 -6.35 -8.58
N PHE A 157 -5.42 -6.91 -9.41
CA PHE A 157 -4.51 -8.02 -9.10
C PHE A 157 -3.07 -7.58 -9.27
N GLU A 158 -2.19 -8.09 -8.42
CA GLU A 158 -0.76 -8.03 -8.67
C GLU A 158 -0.38 -9.13 -9.67
N VAL A 159 0.00 -8.74 -10.88
CA VAL A 159 0.42 -9.64 -11.94
C VAL A 159 1.93 -9.70 -11.96
N ILE A 160 2.46 -10.90 -11.76
CA ILE A 160 3.89 -11.19 -11.77
C ILE A 160 4.27 -12.08 -12.96
N GLN A 161 5.54 -12.00 -13.35
CA GLN A 161 6.16 -12.93 -14.29
C GLN A 161 6.97 -13.94 -13.47
N CYS A 162 6.62 -15.22 -13.56
CA CYS A 162 7.36 -16.29 -12.91
C CYS A 162 7.19 -17.62 -13.64
N THR A 163 8.19 -18.50 -13.51
CA THR A 163 8.15 -19.88 -14.03
C THR A 163 7.21 -20.75 -13.20
N ASP A 164 6.99 -22.00 -13.65
CA ASP A 164 6.19 -22.99 -12.92
C ASP A 164 6.80 -23.35 -11.57
N GLU A 165 8.10 -23.52 -11.53
CA GLU A 165 8.86 -23.78 -10.31
C GLU A 165 8.77 -22.59 -9.35
N GLU A 166 8.98 -21.36 -9.84
CA GLU A 166 8.87 -20.15 -9.01
C GLU A 166 7.44 -19.94 -8.49
N ALA A 167 6.42 -20.17 -9.32
CA ALA A 167 5.02 -20.08 -8.90
C ALA A 167 4.68 -21.10 -7.81
N LYS A 168 5.22 -22.32 -7.93
CA LYS A 168 5.09 -23.37 -6.91
C LYS A 168 5.79 -22.97 -5.60
N GLU A 169 7.02 -22.46 -5.67
CA GLU A 169 7.76 -22.02 -4.48
C GLU A 169 7.07 -20.84 -3.78
N LEU A 170 6.60 -19.84 -4.54
CA LEU A 170 5.84 -18.71 -4.01
C LEU A 170 4.52 -19.17 -3.38
N TYR A 171 3.86 -20.16 -4.01
CA TYR A 171 2.67 -20.79 -3.45
C TYR A 171 2.97 -21.45 -2.10
N GLU A 172 4.01 -22.29 -2.03
CA GLU A 172 4.42 -22.98 -0.80
C GLU A 172 4.81 -21.98 0.30
N LEU A 173 5.53 -20.91 -0.04
CA LEU A 173 5.89 -19.84 0.91
C LEU A 173 4.65 -19.11 1.44
N ALA A 174 3.67 -18.83 0.59
CA ALA A 174 2.45 -18.12 0.97
C ALA A 174 1.48 -18.96 1.83
N HIS A 175 1.63 -20.29 1.84
CA HIS A 175 0.71 -21.21 2.52
C HIS A 175 1.40 -22.03 3.62
N ARG A 176 2.72 -21.86 3.85
CA ARG A 176 3.51 -22.60 4.84
C ARG A 176 2.94 -22.61 6.25
N ASP A 177 2.34 -21.48 6.67
CA ASP A 177 1.81 -21.32 8.03
C ASP A 177 0.29 -21.58 8.12
N GLN A 178 -0.39 -21.81 6.98
CA GLN A 178 -1.83 -22.12 6.96
C GLN A 178 -2.14 -23.55 7.43
N ASP A 179 -1.16 -24.46 7.39
CA ASP A 179 -1.29 -25.84 7.88
C ASP A 179 -1.09 -25.96 9.41
N SER A 180 -0.63 -24.91 10.08
CA SER A 180 -0.40 -24.88 11.54
C SER A 180 -1.47 -24.16 12.36
N GLU A 181 -2.38 -23.41 11.73
CA GLU A 181 -3.27 -22.47 12.45
C GLU A 181 -4.74 -22.57 12.01
N ASP A 182 -5.44 -23.53 12.61
CA ASP A 182 -6.88 -23.41 12.93
C ASP A 182 -7.10 -22.59 14.23
N SER A 183 -6.08 -21.86 14.69
CA SER A 183 -6.15 -20.92 15.81
C SER A 183 -5.85 -19.51 15.33
N GLU A 184 -6.86 -18.65 15.41
CA GLU A 184 -6.76 -17.20 15.66
C GLU A 184 -5.32 -16.63 15.63
N ASP A 185 -4.88 -16.08 14.49
CA ASP A 185 -4.14 -14.80 14.37
C ASP A 185 -3.46 -14.65 12.98
N ASP A 186 -4.22 -14.22 11.96
CA ASP A 186 -3.63 -13.72 10.70
C ASP A 186 -3.40 -12.20 10.83
N SER A 187 -2.56 -11.81 11.80
CA SER A 187 -2.21 -10.43 12.16
C SER A 187 -1.31 -9.73 11.15
N THR A 188 -1.65 -9.84 9.86
CA THR A 188 -1.15 -8.87 8.85
C THR A 188 -2.25 -8.12 8.10
N ASP A 189 -3.53 -8.34 8.42
CA ASP A 189 -4.66 -7.65 7.76
C ASP A 189 -5.70 -7.04 8.75
N GLU A 190 -5.47 -7.08 10.08
CA GLU A 190 -6.44 -6.59 11.11
C GLU A 190 -6.02 -5.32 11.89
N MET A 191 -4.99 -4.57 11.49
CA MET A 191 -4.63 -3.31 12.18
C MET A 191 -5.33 -2.04 11.67
N LEU A 192 -6.44 -2.15 10.91
CA LEU A 192 -7.16 -0.98 10.38
C LEU A 192 -8.42 -0.54 11.16
N GLU A 193 -8.85 -1.25 12.21
CA GLU A 193 -10.11 -0.89 12.92
C GLU A 193 -9.97 -0.23 14.31
N GLU A 194 -8.80 -0.17 14.96
CA GLU A 194 -8.69 0.45 16.30
C GLU A 194 -8.19 1.92 16.34
N GLY A 195 -8.19 2.64 15.21
CA GLY A 195 -7.68 4.02 15.13
C GLY A 195 -8.71 5.15 15.18
N LEU A 196 -10.02 4.87 15.07
CA LEU A 196 -11.04 5.93 14.85
C LEU A 196 -12.02 6.17 16.01
N SER A 197 -11.79 5.59 17.19
CA SER A 197 -12.67 5.79 18.35
C SER A 197 -11.90 6.12 19.63
N SER A 198 -11.53 7.39 19.81
CA SER A 198 -11.39 8.12 21.09
C SER A 198 -10.41 9.29 20.89
N SER A 199 -10.87 10.53 20.66
CA SER A 199 -11.07 11.45 21.78
C SER A 199 -11.83 12.69 21.31
N ARG A 200 -13.16 12.67 21.46
CA ARG A 200 -13.95 13.90 21.61
C ARG A 200 -13.72 14.40 23.04
N THR A 201 -12.73 15.27 23.22
CA THR A 201 -12.60 16.04 24.46
C THR A 201 -13.73 17.07 24.49
N THR A 202 -14.82 16.75 25.19
CA THR A 202 -15.83 17.72 25.61
C THR A 202 -15.22 18.68 26.62
N GLN A 203 -14.68 19.80 26.13
CA GLN A 203 -14.36 20.94 26.98
C GLN A 203 -15.65 21.75 27.18
N GLY A 204 -16.12 21.77 28.43
CA GLY A 204 -17.36 22.43 28.83
C GLY A 204 -17.34 23.93 28.52
N VAL A 205 -18.23 24.34 27.64
CA VAL A 205 -18.56 25.75 27.41
C VAL A 205 -19.38 26.26 28.60
N ARG A 206 -18.71 26.88 29.56
CA ARG A 206 -19.38 27.73 30.55
C ARG A 206 -19.77 29.06 29.88
N ARG A 207 -21.07 29.33 29.85
CA ARG A 207 -21.68 30.61 29.44
C ARG A 207 -21.12 31.79 30.25
N PRO A 208 -20.80 32.93 29.62
CA PRO A 208 -20.92 34.23 30.26
C PRO A 208 -22.27 34.86 29.93
N THR A 209 -22.98 35.26 30.98
CA THR A 209 -24.18 36.10 30.95
C THR A 209 -23.86 37.52 30.47
N ALA A 210 -24.72 38.07 29.63
CA ALA A 210 -24.66 39.45 29.17
C ALA A 210 -25.00 40.45 30.28
N THR A 211 -24.21 41.51 30.43
CA THR A 211 -24.61 42.76 31.10
C THR A 211 -23.94 43.97 30.43
N THR A 212 -24.76 44.74 29.70
CA THR A 212 -24.83 46.21 29.66
C THR A 212 -23.62 47.05 29.22
N GLY A 213 -23.70 47.57 27.99
CA GLY A 213 -23.84 49.00 27.69
C GLY A 213 -22.62 49.92 27.63
N GLN A 214 -22.28 50.38 26.40
CA GLN A 214 -21.93 51.77 25.97
C GLN A 214 -21.15 51.69 24.63
N ARG A 215 -21.76 51.97 23.46
CA ARG A 215 -22.01 53.25 22.75
C ARG A 215 -20.77 53.85 22.02
N ILE A 216 -20.70 53.60 20.69
CA ILE A 216 -20.35 54.48 19.53
C ILE A 216 -19.05 55.35 19.64
N GLN A 217 -18.01 55.24 18.77
CA GLN A 217 -17.92 55.81 17.41
C GLN A 217 -16.71 55.32 16.58
N PRO A 218 -16.79 55.40 15.22
CA PRO A 218 -15.72 55.04 14.30
C PRO A 218 -14.75 56.21 14.05
N ARG A 219 -13.48 55.93 13.74
CA ARG A 219 -12.59 56.91 13.13
C ARG A 219 -11.81 56.31 11.97
N GLU A 220 -11.75 57.13 10.93
CA GLU A 220 -11.35 56.87 9.56
C GLU A 220 -9.83 56.76 9.36
N HIS A 221 -9.49 56.33 8.14
CA HIS A 221 -8.18 56.26 7.48
C HIS A 221 -7.13 57.33 7.86
N MET A 222 -5.86 56.92 7.85
CA MET A 222 -4.83 57.62 7.06
C MET A 222 -3.68 56.68 6.71
N ILE A 223 -3.48 56.51 5.41
CA ILE A 223 -2.26 56.05 4.75
C ILE A 223 -1.32 57.24 4.72
N ASP A 224 -0.04 57.08 5.08
CA ASP A 224 1.00 57.93 4.52
C ASP A 224 2.31 57.16 4.31
N ARG A 225 2.80 57.26 3.07
CA ARG A 225 4.14 56.91 2.60
C ARG A 225 5.08 58.06 2.91
N GLN A 226 6.35 57.80 3.25
CA GLN A 226 7.60 58.40 2.67
C GLN A 226 8.74 57.45 3.09
N SER A 227 9.65 56.92 2.27
CA SER A 227 10.53 57.51 1.23
C SER A 227 11.54 58.52 1.79
N SER A 228 12.64 58.02 2.36
CA SER A 228 14.05 58.45 2.12
C SER A 228 14.99 57.50 2.85
#